data_AF-A0AAD3XD72-F1
#
_entry.id   AF-A0AAD3XD72-F1
#
_cell.length_a   1.000
_cell.length_b   1.000
_cell.length_c   1.000
_cell.angle_alpha   90.00
_cell.angle_beta   90.00
_cell.angle_gamma   90.00
#
_symmetry.space_group_name_H-M   'P 1'
#
loop_
_entity.id
_entity.type
_entity.pdbx_description
1 polymer ?
#
loop_
_entity_poly.entity_id
_entity_poly.type
_entity_poly.pdbx_seq_one_letter_code
_entity_poly.pdbx_strand_id
1 'polypeptide(L)'
;MNRLQPSAIEGASAAFFFFLGFGGKSGHYLYRPATNGRILGGRRWVRLKAAVDRGKQVWRAGVNSSLDRKVEANTIEAAAAFNHGRNLNLKRNAMTIGATAAIIRDGCLMVNGQVVLTGVPPNVIASAAPTGSIFIGASSPTPSDHHLFTLGVLEGFNFLSLFRFKIWWMIPCIGKSGSEVPLETQFLLLEAREKSALQDDVSERNPDNTFYILLLPVLDGPFRTTLQGSPTNELRFCIESGDSGVQTSSVSEAVFVNSGENPYQLIKNSIKILEKHKGTFCHIDNKKVPMHLDWFGWCTWDAFYQDVNPQGIRDGLESFSEEV
;
A
#
# COMPACT_ATOMS: atom_id res chain seq x y z
N MET A 1 -1.17 7.04 -42.87
CA MET A 1 0.14 6.82 -42.22
C MET A 1 0.42 7.96 -41.26
N ASN A 2 0.24 7.70 -39.96
CA ASN A 2 1.16 8.06 -38.86
C ASN A 2 0.41 8.05 -37.53
N ARG A 3 0.85 7.11 -36.69
CA ARG A 3 0.42 6.86 -35.32
C ARG A 3 0.84 8.03 -34.44
N LEU A 4 -0.05 8.47 -33.55
CA LEU A 4 0.33 9.21 -32.36
C LEU A 4 0.41 8.20 -31.20
N GLN A 5 1.60 8.01 -30.65
CA GLN A 5 1.80 7.35 -29.37
C GLN A 5 1.44 8.31 -28.23
N PRO A 6 0.80 7.87 -27.14
CA PRO A 6 0.73 8.64 -25.91
C PRO A 6 2.04 8.46 -25.12
N SER A 7 2.82 9.53 -25.03
CA SER A 7 3.96 9.64 -24.12
C SER A 7 3.46 9.81 -22.67
N ALA A 8 3.87 8.86 -21.83
CA ALA A 8 4.03 8.90 -20.37
C ALA A 8 3.53 10.16 -19.63
N ILE A 9 2.42 10.01 -18.89
CA ILE A 9 2.14 10.81 -17.69
C ILE A 9 2.71 10.01 -16.51
N GLU A 10 4.02 10.11 -16.29
CA GLU A 10 4.62 9.78 -14.99
C GLU A 10 4.40 10.97 -14.06
N GLY A 11 3.33 10.91 -13.28
CA GLY A 11 2.93 12.04 -12.44
C GLY A 11 1.92 11.68 -11.36
N ALA A 12 2.08 10.54 -10.69
CA ALA A 12 1.31 10.20 -9.49
C ALA A 12 1.94 9.03 -8.72
N SER A 13 3.14 9.17 -8.15
CA SER A 13 3.67 8.16 -7.23
C SER A 13 4.72 8.66 -6.23
N ALA A 14 4.62 9.90 -5.75
CA ALA A 14 5.49 10.37 -4.66
C ALA A 14 5.05 9.85 -3.28
N ALA A 15 3.78 9.47 -3.11
CA ALA A 15 3.24 9.05 -1.82
C ALA A 15 3.58 7.60 -1.43
N PHE A 16 3.99 6.76 -2.37
CA PHE A 16 4.30 5.34 -2.12
C PHE A 16 5.65 5.15 -1.42
N PHE A 17 6.57 6.11 -1.53
CA PHE A 17 7.94 5.97 -1.03
C PHE A 17 8.09 6.17 0.48
N PHE A 18 7.13 6.81 1.15
CA PHE A 18 7.31 7.23 2.55
C PHE A 18 6.83 6.23 3.60
N PHE A 19 5.92 5.31 3.27
CA PHE A 19 5.29 4.44 4.27
C PHE A 19 6.05 3.13 4.57
N LEU A 20 7.04 2.73 3.76
CA LEU A 20 7.70 1.41 3.88
C LEU A 20 9.14 1.45 4.42
N GLY A 21 9.55 2.52 5.11
CA GLY A 21 10.82 2.51 5.85
C GLY A 21 12.05 2.37 4.94
N PHE A 22 12.12 3.16 3.88
CA PHE A 22 13.28 3.22 3.01
C PHE A 22 14.37 4.12 3.61
N GLY A 23 15.41 3.50 4.14
CA GLY A 23 16.68 4.17 4.46
C GLY A 23 17.40 4.57 3.18
N GLY A 24 17.21 5.81 2.75
CA GLY A 24 17.95 6.47 1.66
C GLY A 24 18.72 7.67 2.19
N LYS A 25 19.98 7.81 1.77
CA LYS A 25 20.97 8.79 2.25
C LYS A 25 20.50 10.24 2.11
N SER A 26 20.96 11.08 3.03
CA SER A 26 20.73 12.53 3.11
C SER A 26 20.88 13.26 1.77
N GLY A 27 19.78 13.77 1.24
CA GLY A 27 19.77 14.78 0.17
C GLY A 27 19.61 16.18 0.76
N HIS A 28 20.35 17.15 0.23
CA HIS A 28 20.19 18.56 0.56
C HIS A 28 19.11 19.16 -0.36
N TYR A 29 17.96 19.54 0.21
CA TYR A 29 16.92 20.27 -0.51
C TYR A 29 16.97 21.75 -0.12
N LEU A 30 17.06 22.62 -1.12
CA LEU A 30 16.88 24.07 -0.97
C LEU A 30 15.42 24.39 -1.31
N TYR A 31 14.75 25.10 -0.41
CA TYR A 31 13.32 25.42 -0.52
C TYR A 31 13.10 26.94 -0.44
N ARG A 32 12.18 27.45 -1.27
CA ARG A 32 11.63 28.81 -1.17
C ARG A 32 10.11 28.69 -0.99
N PRO A 33 9.52 29.12 0.15
CA PRO A 33 8.08 29.13 0.30
C PRO A 33 7.46 30.16 -0.64
N ALA A 34 6.53 29.73 -1.48
CA ALA A 34 5.64 30.63 -2.20
C ALA A 34 4.55 31.11 -1.23
N THR A 35 4.50 32.41 -0.96
CA THR A 35 3.32 33.06 -0.37
C THR A 35 2.59 33.85 -1.45
N ASN A 36 1.33 33.49 -1.70
CA ASN A 36 0.36 34.23 -2.50
C ASN A 36 0.89 34.84 -3.81
N GLY A 37 1.36 33.99 -4.73
CA GLY A 37 1.47 34.34 -6.15
C GLY A 37 2.36 35.54 -6.49
N ARG A 38 3.30 35.94 -5.63
CA ARG A 38 4.33 36.94 -5.95
C ARG A 38 5.72 36.44 -5.60
N ILE A 39 6.57 36.36 -6.62
CA ILE A 39 8.02 36.20 -6.46
C ILE A 39 8.57 37.52 -5.91
N LEU A 40 8.59 37.69 -4.58
CA LEU A 40 9.25 38.83 -3.95
C LEU A 40 10.76 38.58 -3.88
N GLY A 41 11.54 39.37 -4.62
CA GLY A 41 13.00 39.38 -4.60
C GLY A 41 13.54 39.62 -3.19
N GLY A 42 14.06 38.57 -2.56
CA GLY A 42 14.65 38.63 -1.22
C GLY A 42 15.53 37.42 -0.96
N ARG A 43 16.83 37.67 -0.76
CA ARG A 43 17.90 36.67 -0.60
C ARG A 43 17.82 35.95 0.75
N ARG A 44 16.94 34.95 0.92
CA ARG A 44 17.02 34.03 2.06
C ARG A 44 16.67 32.60 1.67
N TRP A 45 17.71 31.82 1.38
CA TRP A 45 17.65 30.37 1.24
C TRP A 45 17.59 29.73 2.63
N VAL A 46 16.62 28.85 2.88
CA VAL A 46 16.56 28.05 4.11
C VAL A 46 17.20 26.69 3.83
N ARG A 47 18.26 26.36 4.57
CA ARG A 47 18.96 25.07 4.48
C ARG A 47 18.26 24.05 5.39
N LEU A 48 17.56 23.08 4.80
CA LEU A 48 17.04 21.94 5.54
C LEU A 48 18.15 20.89 5.70
N LYS A 49 18.57 20.66 6.94
CA LYS A 49 19.49 19.58 7.31
C LYS A 49 18.65 18.45 7.90
N ALA A 50 18.53 17.33 7.18
CA ALA A 50 18.01 16.10 7.75
C ALA A 50 19.05 15.55 8.74
N ALA A 51 18.86 15.79 10.04
CA ALA A 51 19.63 15.15 11.09
C ALA A 51 18.96 13.82 11.44
N VAL A 52 19.59 12.71 11.06
CA VAL A 52 19.29 11.40 11.64
C VAL A 52 19.95 11.37 13.00
N ASP A 53 19.22 11.76 14.04
CA ASP A 53 19.64 11.51 15.41
C ASP A 53 18.76 10.41 16.01
N ARG A 54 19.41 9.46 16.66
CA ARG A 54 18.83 8.18 17.09
C ARG A 54 17.62 8.43 18.02
N GLY A 55 16.42 8.12 17.54
CA GLY A 55 15.27 7.79 18.39
C GLY A 55 14.13 8.82 18.53
N LYS A 56 14.14 9.95 17.83
CA LYS A 56 12.96 10.85 17.78
C LYS A 56 12.76 11.41 16.38
N GLN A 57 11.72 10.96 15.71
CA GLN A 57 11.28 11.55 14.44
C GLN A 57 10.23 12.62 14.75
N VAL A 58 10.64 13.89 14.69
CA VAL A 58 9.71 15.02 14.71
C VAL A 58 9.66 15.57 13.29
N TRP A 59 8.53 15.38 12.63
CA TRP A 59 8.24 15.91 11.30
C TRP A 59 7.47 17.22 11.46
N ARG A 60 7.86 18.25 10.72
CA ARG A 60 7.06 19.45 10.50
C ARG A 60 7.01 19.72 9.00
N ALA A 61 5.93 19.27 8.35
CA ALA A 61 5.55 19.81 7.06
C ALA A 61 4.84 21.16 7.29
N GLY A 62 5.02 22.13 6.40
CA GLY A 62 4.20 23.36 6.43
C GLY A 62 2.77 23.00 6.02
N VAL A 63 1.82 23.11 6.96
CA VAL A 63 0.43 22.67 6.76
C VAL A 63 -0.47 23.88 6.49
N ASN A 64 -1.13 23.93 5.33
CA ASN A 64 -2.02 25.04 4.95
C ASN A 64 -3.53 24.72 5.00
N SER A 65 -3.95 23.50 5.36
CA SER A 65 -5.38 23.16 5.50
C SER A 65 -5.71 22.33 6.76
N SER A 66 -6.97 22.40 7.23
CA SER A 66 -7.41 21.62 8.41
C SER A 66 -7.52 20.11 8.13
N LEU A 67 -7.65 19.72 6.85
CA LEU A 67 -7.73 18.33 6.42
C LEU A 67 -6.35 17.66 6.48
N ASP A 68 -5.31 18.38 6.10
CA ASP A 68 -3.92 17.89 6.13
C ASP A 68 -3.45 17.61 7.56
N ARG A 69 -3.91 18.41 8.54
CA ARG A 69 -3.68 18.15 9.97
C ARG A 69 -4.31 16.85 10.47
N LYS A 70 -5.48 16.47 9.92
CA LYS A 70 -6.14 15.19 10.26
C LYS A 70 -5.42 14.00 9.64
N VAL A 71 -4.91 14.15 8.42
CA VAL A 71 -4.08 13.12 7.75
C VAL A 71 -2.79 12.89 8.53
N GLU A 72 -2.13 13.95 8.99
CA GLU A 72 -0.91 13.86 9.81
C GLU A 72 -1.18 13.19 11.16
N ALA A 73 -2.25 13.56 11.86
CA ALA A 73 -2.64 12.95 13.13
C ALA A 73 -2.92 11.44 13.00
N ASN A 74 -3.71 11.03 12.00
CA ASN A 74 -4.01 9.62 11.76
C ASN A 74 -2.76 8.81 11.36
N THR A 75 -1.83 9.43 10.64
CA THR A 75 -0.56 8.81 10.25
C THR A 75 0.35 8.55 11.45
N ILE A 76 0.44 9.52 12.37
CA ILE A 76 1.24 9.39 13.61
C ILE A 76 0.66 8.31 14.52
N GLU A 77 -0.67 8.26 14.66
CA GLU A 77 -1.35 7.26 15.49
C GLU A 77 -1.18 5.84 14.93
N ALA A 78 -1.29 5.67 13.60
CA ALA A 78 -1.05 4.39 12.95
C ALA A 78 0.41 3.89 13.09
N ALA A 79 1.39 4.79 12.96
CA ALA A 79 2.80 4.46 13.13
C ALA A 79 3.17 4.14 14.59
N ALA A 80 2.47 4.73 15.57
CA ALA A 80 2.68 4.48 16.98
C ALA A 80 2.07 3.13 17.42
N ALA A 81 0.89 2.78 16.91
CA ALA A 81 0.21 1.53 17.22
C ALA A 81 0.99 0.28 16.74
N PHE A 82 1.74 0.39 15.65
CA PHE A 82 2.51 -0.72 15.05
C PHE A 82 3.96 -0.87 15.57
N ASN A 83 4.48 0.09 16.34
CA ASN A 83 5.89 0.12 16.76
C ASN A 83 6.18 -0.43 18.18
N HIS A 84 5.18 -0.97 18.88
CA HIS A 84 5.41 -1.60 20.19
C HIS A 84 5.87 -3.06 20.04
N GLY A 85 7.16 -3.24 19.77
CA GLY A 85 7.77 -4.57 19.79
C GLY A 85 9.23 -4.58 19.33
N ARG A 86 10.17 -4.19 20.20
CA ARG A 86 11.61 -4.49 20.01
C ARG A 86 12.33 -4.66 21.33
N ASN A 87 12.78 -5.89 21.59
CA ASN A 87 14.17 -6.31 21.88
C ASN A 87 14.16 -7.53 22.82
N LEU A 88 14.29 -8.74 22.29
CA LEU A 88 14.94 -9.85 23.01
C LEU A 88 15.63 -10.76 21.99
N ASN A 89 16.97 -10.78 22.06
CA ASN A 89 17.81 -11.79 21.42
C ASN A 89 17.63 -13.12 22.15
N LEU A 90 16.89 -14.07 21.58
CA LEU A 90 17.05 -15.48 21.91
C LEU A 90 17.22 -16.29 20.63
N LYS A 91 18.42 -16.84 20.44
CA LYS A 91 18.65 -17.95 19.51
C LYS A 91 17.80 -19.13 19.99
N ARG A 92 16.66 -19.37 19.35
CA ARG A 92 15.96 -20.66 19.40
C ARG A 92 16.12 -21.33 18.05
N ASN A 93 16.52 -22.61 18.10
CA ASN A 93 16.56 -23.47 16.92
C ASN A 93 15.16 -23.51 16.31
N ALA A 94 15.00 -22.91 15.13
CA ALA A 94 13.76 -22.93 14.39
C ALA A 94 13.46 -24.37 13.98
N MET A 95 12.51 -25.02 14.67
CA MET A 95 11.80 -26.14 14.07
C MET A 95 10.99 -25.56 12.91
N THR A 96 11.42 -25.85 11.69
CA THR A 96 10.72 -25.50 10.46
C THR A 96 9.45 -26.34 10.38
N ILE A 97 8.40 -25.96 11.11
CA ILE A 97 7.04 -26.39 10.78
C ILE A 97 6.78 -25.77 9.41
N GLY A 98 6.73 -26.61 8.37
CA GLY A 98 6.50 -26.13 7.01
C GLY A 98 5.25 -25.26 6.99
N ALA A 99 5.39 -24.00 6.58
CA ALA A 99 4.30 -23.04 6.51
C ALA A 99 3.12 -23.70 5.77
N THR A 100 2.03 -23.95 6.49
CA THR A 100 0.83 -24.56 5.94
C THR A 100 0.24 -23.55 4.96
N ALA A 101 0.28 -23.87 3.67
CA ALA A 101 -0.17 -22.98 2.61
C ALA A 101 -1.59 -22.48 2.87
N ALA A 102 -1.86 -21.23 2.47
CA ALA A 102 -3.21 -20.71 2.45
C ALA A 102 -4.11 -21.59 1.56
N ILE A 103 -5.33 -21.91 2.01
CA ILE A 103 -6.27 -22.77 1.28
C ILE A 103 -7.71 -22.32 1.49
N ILE A 104 -8.57 -22.60 0.51
CA ILE A 104 -10.02 -22.52 0.68
C ILE A 104 -10.54 -23.94 0.90
N ARG A 105 -11.23 -24.17 2.02
CA ARG A 105 -11.82 -25.47 2.38
C ARG A 105 -13.14 -25.24 3.13
N ASP A 106 -14.17 -26.00 2.78
CA ASP A 106 -15.48 -26.00 3.46
C ASP A 106 -16.07 -24.58 3.63
N GLY A 107 -15.98 -23.75 2.58
CA GLY A 107 -16.47 -22.37 2.62
C GLY A 107 -15.66 -21.43 3.52
N CYS A 108 -14.43 -21.79 3.87
CA CYS A 108 -13.53 -21.00 4.70
C CYS A 108 -12.20 -20.74 3.99
N LEU A 109 -11.67 -19.51 4.09
CA LEU A 109 -10.27 -19.23 3.76
C LEU A 109 -9.44 -19.48 5.02
N MET A 110 -8.50 -20.41 4.93
CA MET A 110 -7.60 -20.77 6.03
C MET A 110 -6.17 -20.38 5.68
N VAL A 111 -5.44 -19.83 6.65
CA VAL A 111 -4.01 -19.48 6.52
C VAL A 111 -3.30 -19.95 7.77
N ASN A 112 -2.27 -20.79 7.64
CA ASN A 112 -1.58 -21.44 8.76
C ASN A 112 -2.54 -22.09 9.77
N GLY A 113 -3.61 -22.75 9.28
CA GLY A 113 -4.61 -23.41 10.12
C GLY A 113 -5.64 -22.48 10.79
N GLN A 114 -5.49 -21.15 10.70
CA GLN A 114 -6.45 -20.19 11.21
C GLN A 114 -7.52 -19.87 10.15
N VAL A 115 -8.79 -19.89 10.53
CA VAL A 115 -9.90 -19.43 9.69
C VAL A 115 -9.87 -17.91 9.62
N VAL A 116 -9.63 -17.37 8.43
CA VAL A 116 -9.53 -15.93 8.15
C VAL A 116 -10.85 -15.37 7.64
N LEU A 117 -11.48 -16.07 6.70
CA LEU A 117 -12.79 -15.74 6.16
C LEU A 117 -13.72 -16.93 6.29
N THR A 118 -14.98 -16.67 6.66
CA THR A 118 -16.07 -17.66 6.66
C THR A 118 -17.09 -17.34 5.59
N GLY A 119 -17.87 -18.33 5.15
CA GLY A 119 -18.89 -18.10 4.13
C GLY A 119 -18.32 -17.71 2.76
N VAL A 120 -17.13 -18.21 2.42
CA VAL A 120 -16.50 -18.02 1.11
C VAL A 120 -17.42 -18.61 0.02
N PRO A 121 -17.91 -17.80 -0.93
CA PRO A 121 -18.82 -18.27 -1.98
C PRO A 121 -18.18 -19.30 -2.93
N PRO A 122 -18.98 -20.20 -3.54
CA PRO A 122 -18.46 -21.28 -4.39
C PRO A 122 -17.86 -20.80 -5.72
N ASN A 123 -18.16 -19.57 -6.15
CA ASN A 123 -17.59 -18.97 -7.35
C ASN A 123 -16.21 -18.33 -7.11
N VAL A 124 -15.74 -18.30 -5.85
CA VAL A 124 -14.38 -17.87 -5.49
C VAL A 124 -13.44 -19.06 -5.66
N ILE A 125 -12.33 -18.82 -6.36
CA ILE A 125 -11.29 -19.81 -6.62
C ILE A 125 -9.97 -19.40 -5.99
N ALA A 126 -9.16 -20.39 -5.63
CA ALA A 126 -7.79 -20.16 -5.17
C ALA A 126 -6.81 -21.00 -5.98
N SER A 127 -5.69 -20.40 -6.36
CA SER A 127 -4.57 -21.09 -7.01
C SER A 127 -3.30 -20.91 -6.19
N ALA A 128 -2.52 -21.98 -6.05
CA ALA A 128 -1.27 -21.95 -5.31
C ALA A 128 -0.25 -21.01 -5.95
N ALA A 129 0.51 -20.32 -5.11
CA ALA A 129 1.64 -19.48 -5.47
C ALA A 129 2.86 -19.88 -4.61
N PRO A 130 4.09 -19.41 -4.92
CA PRO A 130 5.29 -19.78 -4.20
C PRO A 130 5.19 -19.57 -2.68
N THR A 131 5.98 -20.34 -1.92
CA THR A 131 6.13 -20.18 -0.45
C THR A 131 4.82 -20.23 0.35
N GLY A 132 3.86 -21.05 -0.08
CA GLY A 132 2.59 -21.23 0.64
C GLY A 132 1.60 -20.08 0.48
N SER A 133 1.89 -19.14 -0.41
CA SER A 133 0.95 -18.08 -0.81
C SER A 133 -0.09 -18.61 -1.79
N ILE A 134 -1.18 -17.86 -1.99
CA ILE A 134 -2.19 -18.15 -3.00
C ILE A 134 -2.59 -16.88 -3.74
N PHE A 135 -3.14 -17.08 -4.93
CA PHE A 135 -3.99 -16.09 -5.58
C PHE A 135 -5.45 -16.46 -5.39
N ILE A 136 -6.29 -15.46 -5.20
CA ILE A 136 -7.74 -15.57 -5.15
C ILE A 136 -8.32 -14.89 -6.39
N GLY A 137 -9.26 -15.57 -7.02
CA GLY A 137 -10.04 -15.09 -8.13
C GLY A 137 -11.53 -15.39 -7.94
N ALA A 138 -12.37 -14.97 -8.89
CA ALA A 138 -13.78 -15.32 -8.91
C ALA A 138 -14.34 -15.27 -10.33
N SER A 139 -15.53 -15.84 -10.50
CA SER A 139 -16.28 -15.82 -11.76
C SER A 139 -17.71 -15.31 -11.57
N SER A 140 -18.25 -14.73 -12.63
CA SER A 140 -19.60 -14.21 -12.78
C SER A 140 -20.24 -14.78 -14.06
N PRO A 141 -21.56 -15.03 -14.11
CA PRO A 141 -22.22 -15.53 -15.33
C PRO A 141 -22.23 -14.55 -16.51
N THR A 142 -22.11 -13.25 -16.23
CA THR A 142 -22.20 -12.19 -17.24
C THR A 142 -20.90 -11.41 -17.35
N PRO A 143 -20.42 -11.07 -18.56
CA PRO A 143 -19.26 -10.21 -18.71
C PRO A 143 -19.58 -8.78 -18.26
N SER A 144 -18.59 -8.13 -17.67
CA SER A 144 -18.65 -6.72 -17.26
C SER A 144 -17.24 -6.13 -17.22
N ASP A 145 -17.12 -4.82 -17.43
CA ASP A 145 -15.91 -4.03 -17.19
C ASP A 145 -15.70 -3.75 -15.69
N HIS A 146 -16.71 -4.04 -14.86
CA HIS A 146 -16.70 -3.88 -13.41
C HIS A 146 -17.45 -5.02 -12.71
N HIS A 147 -16.80 -5.69 -11.74
CA HIS A 147 -17.43 -6.69 -10.87
C HIS A 147 -17.13 -6.45 -9.41
N LEU A 148 -18.09 -6.77 -8.54
CA LEU A 148 -17.92 -6.81 -7.10
C LEU A 148 -18.19 -8.24 -6.60
N PHE A 149 -17.17 -8.89 -6.06
CA PHE A 149 -17.26 -10.25 -5.54
C PHE A 149 -17.11 -10.28 -4.02
N THR A 150 -17.91 -11.10 -3.34
CA THR A 150 -17.76 -11.37 -1.91
C THR A 150 -16.69 -12.45 -1.70
N LEU A 151 -15.74 -12.19 -0.80
CA LEU A 151 -14.74 -13.18 -0.37
C LEU A 151 -15.20 -13.99 0.84
N GLY A 152 -16.10 -13.44 1.65
CA GLY A 152 -16.56 -14.03 2.90
C GLY A 152 -16.56 -13.00 4.03
N VAL A 153 -16.94 -13.43 5.22
CA VAL A 153 -17.01 -12.61 6.43
C VAL A 153 -15.65 -12.55 7.10
N LEU A 154 -15.15 -11.33 7.37
CA LEU A 154 -13.91 -11.05 8.08
C LEU A 154 -14.23 -10.53 9.49
N GLU A 155 -13.92 -11.31 10.51
CA GLU A 155 -14.15 -10.93 11.92
C GLU A 155 -13.02 -11.42 12.82
N GLY A 156 -12.77 -10.70 13.92
CA GLY A 156 -11.84 -11.12 14.97
C GLY A 156 -10.36 -10.88 14.67
N PHE A 157 -10.04 -10.04 13.68
CA PHE A 157 -8.66 -9.65 13.34
C PHE A 157 -8.47 -8.14 13.51
N ASN A 158 -7.42 -7.73 14.22
CA ASN A 158 -6.93 -6.36 14.08
C ASN A 158 -6.28 -6.24 12.69
N PHE A 159 -6.54 -5.15 11.97
CA PHE A 159 -5.94 -4.94 10.66
C PHE A 159 -5.37 -3.54 10.49
N LEU A 160 -4.40 -3.44 9.58
CA LEU A 160 -3.97 -2.21 8.93
C LEU A 160 -4.34 -2.29 7.46
N SER A 161 -5.02 -1.27 6.96
CA SER A 161 -5.35 -1.12 5.53
C SER A 161 -4.72 0.16 4.98
N LEU A 162 -4.37 0.16 3.69
CA LEU A 162 -4.09 1.39 2.94
C LEU A 162 -5.14 1.52 1.84
N PHE A 163 -5.87 2.63 1.86
CA PHE A 163 -6.95 2.87 0.91
C PHE A 163 -6.81 4.21 0.21
N ARG A 164 -7.31 4.27 -1.02
CA ARG A 164 -7.23 5.47 -1.85
C ARG A 164 -8.35 6.44 -1.47
N PHE A 165 -8.03 7.44 -0.65
CA PHE A 165 -8.97 8.49 -0.24
C PHE A 165 -9.12 9.61 -1.29
N LYS A 166 -8.09 9.83 -2.11
CA LYS A 166 -8.13 10.72 -3.30
C LYS A 166 -7.41 10.03 -4.45
N ILE A 167 -7.67 10.43 -5.69
CA ILE A 167 -7.09 9.76 -6.87
C ILE A 167 -5.54 9.71 -6.86
N TRP A 168 -4.88 10.59 -6.11
CA TRP A 168 -3.41 10.66 -5.97
C TRP A 168 -2.89 10.39 -4.53
N TRP A 169 -3.77 10.02 -3.57
CA TRP A 169 -3.37 9.76 -2.17
C TRP A 169 -3.97 8.47 -1.61
N MET A 170 -3.14 7.71 -0.90
CA MET A 170 -3.58 6.67 0.03
C MET A 170 -3.32 7.09 1.48
N ILE A 171 -4.19 6.66 2.39
CA ILE A 171 -4.00 6.87 3.83
C ILE A 171 -4.26 5.55 4.58
N PRO A 172 -3.66 5.37 5.77
CA PRO A 172 -3.91 4.19 6.58
C PRO A 172 -5.28 4.22 7.25
N CYS A 173 -5.87 3.05 7.45
CA CYS A 173 -6.99 2.82 8.37
C CYS A 173 -6.74 1.55 9.17
N ILE A 174 -6.95 1.64 10.49
CA ILE A 174 -6.87 0.51 11.42
C ILE A 174 -8.27 0.17 11.86
N GLY A 175 -8.60 -1.12 11.91
CA GLY A 175 -9.91 -1.60 12.35
C GLY A 175 -9.86 -3.03 12.87
N LYS A 176 -11.03 -3.57 13.19
CA LYS A 176 -11.19 -4.91 13.79
C LYS A 176 -12.27 -5.77 13.14
N SER A 177 -13.10 -5.18 12.26
CA SER A 177 -14.14 -5.91 11.54
C SER A 177 -14.09 -5.66 10.03
N GLY A 178 -14.63 -6.60 9.25
CA GLY A 178 -14.74 -6.46 7.80
C GLY A 178 -15.49 -5.19 7.38
N SER A 179 -16.47 -4.71 8.16
CA SER A 179 -17.21 -3.48 7.85
C SER A 179 -16.38 -2.21 7.92
N GLU A 180 -15.26 -2.24 8.66
CA GLU A 180 -14.37 -1.10 8.80
C GLU A 180 -13.35 -0.99 7.66
N VAL A 181 -13.25 -2.02 6.78
CA VAL A 181 -12.34 -1.98 5.63
C VAL A 181 -12.85 -0.93 4.63
N PRO A 182 -12.10 0.17 4.40
CA PRO A 182 -12.59 1.25 3.54
C PRO A 182 -12.73 0.81 2.08
N LEU A 183 -13.62 1.48 1.36
CA LEU A 183 -13.69 1.42 -0.10
C LEU A 183 -12.32 1.77 -0.69
N GLU A 184 -11.97 1.16 -1.82
CA GLU A 184 -10.72 1.42 -2.54
C GLU A 184 -9.46 1.04 -1.74
N THR A 185 -9.55 0.03 -0.88
CA THR A 185 -8.40 -0.55 -0.16
C THR A 185 -7.48 -1.30 -1.13
N GLN A 186 -6.20 -0.95 -1.16
CA GLN A 186 -5.18 -1.55 -2.04
C GLN A 186 -4.14 -2.38 -1.28
N PHE A 187 -4.27 -2.47 0.04
CA PHE A 187 -3.40 -3.22 0.92
C PHE A 187 -4.17 -3.53 2.20
N LEU A 188 -4.17 -4.79 2.65
CA LEU A 188 -4.76 -5.18 3.92
C LEU A 188 -3.82 -6.17 4.62
N LEU A 189 -3.44 -5.84 5.86
CA LEU A 189 -2.56 -6.65 6.70
C LEU A 189 -3.29 -6.98 7.99
N LEU A 190 -3.52 -8.27 8.22
CA LEU A 190 -4.18 -8.79 9.41
C LEU A 190 -3.12 -9.22 10.43
N GLU A 191 -3.34 -8.90 11.70
CA GLU A 191 -2.62 -9.50 12.83
C GLU A 191 -3.36 -10.77 13.26
N ALA A 192 -2.69 -11.91 13.13
CA ALA A 192 -3.20 -13.23 13.47
C ALA A 192 -2.42 -13.81 14.65
N ARG A 193 -3.04 -14.70 15.43
CA ARG A 193 -2.43 -15.29 16.62
C ARG A 193 -2.73 -16.76 16.66
N GLU A 194 -1.69 -17.57 16.77
CA GLU A 194 -1.84 -19.01 16.91
C GLU A 194 -2.44 -19.33 18.29
N LYS A 195 -3.65 -19.88 18.30
CA LYS A 195 -4.30 -20.34 19.53
C LYS A 195 -3.57 -21.59 20.02
N SER A 196 -2.75 -21.46 21.04
CA SER A 196 -2.17 -22.63 21.70
C SER A 196 -3.29 -23.45 22.35
N ALA A 197 -3.29 -24.77 22.15
CA ALA A 197 -4.35 -25.69 22.59
C ALA A 197 -4.49 -25.83 24.13
N LEU A 198 -3.79 -25.01 24.92
CA LEU A 198 -3.67 -25.14 26.39
C LEU A 198 -3.82 -23.81 27.15
N GLN A 199 -4.28 -22.73 26.54
CA GLN A 199 -4.40 -21.44 27.25
C GLN A 199 -5.84 -21.16 27.70
N ASP A 200 -6.02 -21.16 29.03
CA ASP A 200 -7.12 -20.49 29.72
C ASP A 200 -7.10 -18.97 29.43
N ASP A 201 -8.29 -18.36 29.41
CA ASP A 201 -8.62 -16.98 29.00
C ASP A 201 -7.89 -15.84 29.76
N VAL A 202 -6.90 -16.14 30.60
CA VAL A 202 -6.24 -15.19 31.51
C VAL A 202 -4.72 -15.07 31.27
N SER A 203 -4.16 -15.74 30.26
CA SER A 203 -2.71 -15.69 30.00
C SER A 203 -2.27 -14.41 29.26
N GLU A 204 -1.18 -13.80 29.73
CA GLU A 204 -0.59 -12.59 29.16
C GLU A 204 -0.28 -12.77 27.66
N ARG A 205 -0.50 -11.71 26.87
CA ARG A 205 -0.26 -11.69 25.42
C ARG A 205 1.20 -12.08 25.14
N ASN A 206 1.45 -13.31 24.72
CA ASN A 206 2.77 -13.71 24.27
C ASN A 206 2.97 -13.26 22.81
N PRO A 207 3.85 -12.28 22.53
CA PRO A 207 4.12 -11.84 21.17
C PRO A 207 4.70 -12.95 20.28
N ASP A 208 5.28 -14.01 20.87
CA ASP A 208 5.90 -15.12 20.14
C ASP A 208 4.91 -15.96 19.29
N ASN A 209 3.60 -15.83 19.50
CA ASN A 209 2.56 -16.55 18.74
C ASN A 209 1.88 -15.69 17.65
N THR A 210 2.39 -14.49 17.39
CA THR A 210 1.78 -13.56 16.42
C THR A 210 2.37 -13.76 15.04
N PHE A 211 1.52 -13.85 14.03
CA PHE A 211 1.91 -13.81 12.64
C PHE A 211 1.00 -12.86 11.87
N TYR A 212 1.38 -12.52 10.64
CA TYR A 212 0.66 -11.57 9.82
C TYR A 212 0.17 -12.23 8.55
N ILE A 213 -1.00 -11.80 8.09
CA ILE A 213 -1.62 -12.25 6.85
C ILE A 213 -1.80 -11.03 5.96
N LEU A 214 -1.14 -11.03 4.82
CA LEU A 214 -1.24 -9.98 3.81
C LEU A 214 -2.28 -10.40 2.78
N LEU A 215 -3.25 -9.53 2.53
CA LEU A 215 -4.14 -9.57 1.36
C LEU A 215 -3.79 -8.36 0.51
N LEU A 216 -3.26 -8.62 -0.69
CA LEU A 216 -2.78 -7.61 -1.61
C LEU A 216 -3.57 -7.70 -2.91
N PRO A 217 -4.48 -6.76 -3.18
CA PRO A 217 -5.07 -6.59 -4.51
C PRO A 217 -3.99 -6.37 -5.56
N VAL A 218 -4.06 -7.10 -6.66
CA VAL A 218 -3.11 -6.99 -7.76
C VAL A 218 -3.85 -6.88 -9.10
N LEU A 219 -3.09 -6.60 -10.15
CA LEU A 219 -3.62 -6.58 -11.51
C LEU A 219 -3.81 -8.01 -12.04
N ASP A 220 -4.94 -8.24 -12.69
CA ASP A 220 -5.20 -9.43 -13.48
C ASP A 220 -5.52 -9.02 -14.92
N GLY A 221 -4.52 -9.14 -15.79
CA GLY A 221 -4.57 -8.56 -17.13
C GLY A 221 -4.86 -7.04 -17.08
N PRO A 222 -5.87 -6.54 -17.80
CA PRO A 222 -6.24 -5.13 -17.80
C PRO A 222 -7.09 -4.71 -16.59
N PHE A 223 -7.43 -5.62 -15.68
CA PHE A 223 -8.29 -5.33 -14.53
C PHE A 223 -7.49 -4.96 -13.30
N ARG A 224 -7.84 -3.82 -12.71
CA ARG A 224 -7.39 -3.39 -11.39
C ARG A 224 -8.28 -3.98 -10.32
N THR A 225 -7.68 -4.43 -9.22
CA THR A 225 -8.42 -4.94 -8.05
C THR A 225 -8.33 -3.96 -6.87
N THR A 226 -9.42 -3.83 -6.11
CA THR A 226 -9.46 -3.20 -4.77
C THR A 226 -10.26 -4.04 -3.80
N LEU A 227 -10.09 -3.80 -2.49
CA LEU A 227 -10.90 -4.36 -1.42
C LEU A 227 -11.85 -3.32 -0.86
N GLN A 228 -12.95 -3.80 -0.29
CA GLN A 228 -13.89 -3.00 0.50
C GLN A 228 -14.63 -3.89 1.49
N GLY A 229 -15.04 -3.29 2.61
CA GLY A 229 -15.96 -3.88 3.56
C GLY A 229 -17.42 -3.74 3.16
N SER A 230 -18.29 -4.42 3.90
CA SER A 230 -19.74 -4.24 3.87
C SER A 230 -20.31 -4.09 5.28
N PRO A 231 -21.53 -3.54 5.45
CA PRO A 231 -22.14 -3.42 6.77
C PRO A 231 -22.32 -4.74 7.54
N THR A 232 -22.26 -5.88 6.85
CA THR A 232 -22.40 -7.23 7.43
C THR A 232 -21.05 -7.95 7.58
N ASN A 233 -19.95 -7.20 7.70
CA ASN A 233 -18.58 -7.72 7.85
C ASN A 233 -18.05 -8.57 6.67
N GLU A 234 -18.74 -8.59 5.53
CA GLU A 234 -18.18 -9.23 4.34
C GLU A 234 -17.03 -8.40 3.78
N LEU A 235 -15.89 -9.06 3.58
CA LEU A 235 -14.82 -8.54 2.74
C LEU A 235 -15.18 -8.83 1.28
N ARG A 236 -15.08 -7.81 0.44
CA ARG A 236 -15.36 -7.89 -0.99
C ARG A 236 -14.15 -7.39 -1.77
N PHE A 237 -13.96 -7.91 -2.98
CA PHE A 237 -13.03 -7.32 -3.93
C PHE A 237 -13.78 -6.81 -5.16
N CYS A 238 -13.41 -5.60 -5.58
CA CYS A 238 -13.88 -5.00 -6.81
C CYS A 238 -12.80 -5.18 -7.87
N ILE A 239 -13.18 -5.58 -9.09
CA ILE A 239 -12.33 -5.51 -10.27
C ILE A 239 -12.92 -4.53 -11.27
N GLU A 240 -12.06 -3.73 -11.90
CA GLU A 240 -12.47 -2.79 -12.94
C GLU A 240 -11.39 -2.63 -14.01
N SER A 241 -11.77 -2.54 -15.28
CA SER A 241 -10.86 -2.22 -16.39
C SER A 241 -10.76 -0.71 -16.65
N GLY A 242 -11.80 0.04 -16.28
CA GLY A 242 -11.95 1.47 -16.62
C GLY A 242 -12.34 1.73 -18.08
N ASP A 243 -12.67 0.67 -18.84
CA ASP A 243 -13.10 0.75 -20.23
C ASP A 243 -14.28 -0.20 -20.49
N SER A 244 -15.43 0.36 -20.85
CA SER A 244 -16.66 -0.40 -21.16
C SER A 244 -16.49 -1.46 -22.27
N GLY A 245 -15.49 -1.31 -23.14
CA GLY A 245 -15.16 -2.29 -24.18
C GLY A 245 -14.27 -3.44 -23.69
N VAL A 246 -13.66 -3.32 -22.51
CA VAL A 246 -12.79 -4.33 -21.91
C VAL A 246 -13.54 -5.02 -20.77
N GLN A 247 -14.22 -6.09 -21.11
CA GLN A 247 -15.07 -6.85 -20.19
C GLN A 247 -14.50 -8.24 -19.91
N THR A 248 -14.77 -8.76 -18.71
CA THR A 248 -14.46 -10.15 -18.34
C THR A 248 -15.63 -10.78 -17.60
N SER A 249 -15.72 -12.11 -17.61
CA SER A 249 -16.63 -12.87 -16.74
C SER A 249 -15.89 -13.52 -15.56
N SER A 250 -14.55 -13.47 -15.53
CA SER A 250 -13.75 -14.09 -14.47
C SER A 250 -12.38 -13.47 -14.34
N VAL A 251 -11.83 -13.59 -13.13
CA VAL A 251 -10.42 -13.29 -12.79
C VAL A 251 -9.87 -14.44 -11.97
N SER A 252 -8.59 -14.74 -12.16
CA SER A 252 -7.87 -15.82 -11.47
C SER A 252 -6.92 -15.30 -10.39
N GLU A 253 -6.40 -14.09 -10.56
CA GLU A 253 -5.31 -13.56 -9.76
C GLU A 253 -5.59 -12.17 -9.19
N ALA A 254 -6.82 -11.92 -8.74
CA ALA A 254 -7.26 -10.60 -8.28
C ALA A 254 -6.63 -10.20 -6.93
N VAL A 255 -6.53 -11.15 -5.98
CA VAL A 255 -5.98 -10.89 -4.64
C VAL A 255 -4.88 -11.90 -4.33
N PHE A 256 -3.67 -11.41 -4.03
CA PHE A 256 -2.56 -12.23 -3.55
C PHE A 256 -2.62 -12.33 -2.03
N VAL A 257 -2.56 -13.55 -1.48
CA VAL A 257 -2.57 -13.81 -0.05
C VAL A 257 -1.29 -14.50 0.38
N ASN A 258 -0.62 -13.96 1.39
CA ASN A 258 0.62 -14.52 1.94
C ASN A 258 0.67 -14.31 3.46
N SER A 259 1.51 -15.06 4.16
CA SER A 259 1.66 -14.95 5.61
C SER A 259 3.10 -15.04 6.07
N GLY A 260 3.40 -14.45 7.23
CA GLY A 260 4.71 -14.53 7.85
C GLY A 260 4.77 -13.86 9.22
N GLU A 261 5.79 -14.21 10.00
CA GLU A 261 5.98 -13.72 11.38
C GLU A 261 6.39 -12.25 11.45
N ASN A 262 7.12 -11.76 10.44
CA ASN A 262 7.57 -10.37 10.38
C ASN A 262 6.84 -9.61 9.25
N PRO A 263 6.07 -8.55 9.57
CA PRO A 263 5.22 -7.89 8.59
C PRO A 263 6.05 -7.15 7.53
N TYR A 264 7.21 -6.59 7.90
CA TYR A 264 8.09 -5.90 6.95
C TYR A 264 8.72 -6.85 5.94
N GLN A 265 9.18 -8.02 6.41
CA GLN A 265 9.70 -9.05 5.51
C GLN A 265 8.59 -9.69 4.68
N LEU A 266 7.41 -9.90 5.25
CA LEU A 266 6.23 -10.40 4.53
C LEU A 266 5.90 -9.51 3.33
N ILE A 267 5.81 -8.19 3.53
CA ILE A 267 5.53 -7.23 2.45
C ILE A 267 6.66 -7.27 1.41
N LYS A 268 7.92 -7.15 1.85
CA LYS A 268 9.07 -7.13 0.94
C LYS A 268 9.14 -8.40 0.07
N ASN A 269 9.00 -9.57 0.69
CA ASN A 269 9.05 -10.85 0.00
C ASN A 269 7.85 -11.07 -0.92
N SER A 270 6.66 -10.61 -0.52
CA SER A 270 5.45 -10.67 -1.35
C SER A 270 5.61 -9.87 -2.65
N ILE A 271 6.18 -8.66 -2.58
CA ILE A 271 6.46 -7.87 -3.78
C ILE A 271 7.51 -8.55 -4.68
N LYS A 272 8.52 -9.23 -4.10
CA LYS A 272 9.50 -10.01 -4.87
C LYS A 272 8.91 -11.26 -5.53
N ILE A 273 7.94 -11.91 -4.88
CA ILE A 273 7.19 -13.03 -5.46
C ILE A 273 6.37 -12.51 -6.65
N LEU A 274 5.64 -11.41 -6.46
CA LEU A 274 4.83 -10.79 -7.51
C LEU A 274 5.66 -10.26 -8.68
N GLU A 275 6.85 -9.70 -8.44
CA GLU A 275 7.78 -9.27 -9.48
C GLU A 275 8.12 -10.45 -10.41
N LYS A 276 8.51 -11.58 -9.83
CA LYS A 276 8.85 -12.80 -10.60
C LYS A 276 7.65 -13.42 -11.30
N HIS A 277 6.49 -13.41 -10.64
CA HIS A 277 5.27 -14.03 -11.16
C HIS A 277 4.64 -13.21 -12.29
N LYS A 278 4.52 -11.89 -12.11
CA LYS A 278 3.87 -11.00 -13.08
C LYS A 278 4.82 -10.55 -14.19
N GLY A 279 6.10 -10.32 -13.89
CA GLY A 279 7.09 -9.88 -14.87
C GLY A 279 6.87 -8.48 -15.47
N THR A 280 5.94 -7.68 -14.90
CA THR A 280 5.53 -6.36 -15.43
C THR A 280 6.15 -5.18 -14.69
N PHE A 281 6.85 -5.43 -13.57
CA PHE A 281 7.50 -4.39 -12.77
C PHE A 281 8.78 -4.93 -12.14
N CYS A 282 9.61 -4.03 -11.60
CA CYS A 282 10.80 -4.41 -10.84
C CYS A 282 10.67 -3.97 -9.38
N HIS A 283 11.11 -4.82 -8.46
CA HIS A 283 11.29 -4.45 -7.06
C HIS A 283 12.36 -3.36 -6.94
N ILE A 284 12.25 -2.47 -5.94
CA ILE A 284 13.14 -1.31 -5.78
C ILE A 284 14.63 -1.67 -5.72
N ASP A 285 14.99 -2.80 -5.09
CA ASP A 285 16.36 -3.33 -5.05
C ASP A 285 16.95 -3.54 -6.47
N ASN A 286 16.10 -3.71 -7.49
CA ASN A 286 16.49 -3.97 -8.89
C ASN A 286 16.24 -2.76 -9.82
N LYS A 287 15.57 -1.70 -9.34
CA LYS A 287 15.28 -0.51 -10.15
C LYS A 287 16.58 0.26 -10.42
N LYS A 288 16.82 0.59 -11.69
CA LYS A 288 17.94 1.46 -12.07
C LYS A 288 17.64 2.88 -11.61
N VAL A 289 18.61 3.49 -10.93
CA VAL A 289 18.54 4.91 -10.59
C VAL A 289 18.72 5.70 -11.90
N PRO A 290 17.75 6.55 -12.29
CA PRO A 290 17.90 7.35 -13.50
C PRO A 290 19.03 8.38 -13.37
N MET A 291 19.78 8.62 -14.44
CA MET A 291 20.89 9.59 -14.44
C MET A 291 20.44 11.03 -14.11
N HIS A 292 19.18 11.36 -14.41
CA HIS A 292 18.63 12.69 -14.14
C HIS A 292 18.27 12.92 -12.67
N LEU A 293 18.47 11.93 -11.78
CA LEU A 293 18.25 12.14 -10.34
C LEU A 293 19.22 13.19 -9.76
N ASP A 294 20.39 13.35 -10.38
CA ASP A 294 21.38 14.38 -10.00
C ASP A 294 21.13 15.73 -10.66
N TRP A 295 20.08 15.85 -11.49
CA TRP A 295 19.76 17.11 -12.17
C TRP A 295 19.00 18.05 -11.23
N PHE A 296 19.15 19.34 -11.48
CA PHE A 296 18.23 20.31 -10.92
C PHE A 296 16.84 20.09 -11.50
N GLY A 297 15.90 19.67 -10.65
CA GLY A 297 14.51 19.44 -11.01
C GLY A 297 13.59 20.52 -10.45
N TRP A 298 12.48 20.75 -11.15
CA TRP A 298 11.40 21.61 -10.68
C TRP A 298 10.07 20.86 -10.79
N CYS A 299 9.26 20.97 -9.73
CA CYS A 299 8.01 20.24 -9.58
C CYS A 299 6.83 21.21 -9.77
N THR A 300 6.07 21.04 -10.84
CA THR A 300 4.88 21.86 -11.12
C THR A 300 3.80 21.68 -10.05
N TRP A 301 3.69 20.50 -9.45
CA TRP A 301 2.77 20.24 -8.35
C TRP A 301 3.13 21.08 -7.10
N ASP A 302 4.40 21.10 -6.71
CA ASP A 302 4.84 21.90 -5.55
C ASP A 302 4.77 23.41 -5.83
N ALA A 303 4.90 23.81 -7.09
CA ALA A 303 4.84 25.20 -7.51
C ALA A 303 3.41 25.75 -7.61
N PHE A 304 2.47 24.98 -8.15
CA PHE A 304 1.13 25.48 -8.50
C PHE A 304 -0.03 24.71 -7.88
N TYR A 305 0.18 23.49 -7.38
CA TYR A 305 -0.91 22.57 -7.01
C TYR A 305 -1.99 22.50 -8.10
N GLN A 306 -3.18 23.03 -7.81
CA GLN A 306 -4.35 22.99 -8.70
C GLN A 306 -4.35 24.13 -9.73
N ASP A 307 -3.53 25.17 -9.55
CA ASP A 307 -3.50 26.36 -10.40
C ASP A 307 -2.51 26.22 -11.58
N VAL A 308 -2.06 24.99 -11.86
CA VAL A 308 -1.11 24.70 -12.94
C VAL A 308 -1.72 25.08 -14.30
N ASN A 309 -1.02 25.93 -15.04
CA ASN A 309 -1.46 26.38 -16.35
C ASN A 309 -0.27 26.59 -17.31
N PRO A 310 -0.50 26.58 -18.65
CA PRO A 310 0.58 26.66 -19.63
C PRO A 310 1.42 27.95 -19.57
N GLN A 311 0.85 29.07 -19.12
CA GLN A 311 1.60 30.31 -18.99
C GLN A 311 2.50 30.26 -17.75
N GLY A 312 1.96 29.85 -16.59
CA GLY A 312 2.75 29.70 -15.36
C GLY A 312 3.91 28.71 -15.51
N ILE A 313 3.76 27.64 -16.29
CA ILE A 313 4.88 26.73 -16.60
C ILE A 313 5.97 27.45 -17.39
N ARG A 314 5.62 28.25 -18.41
CA ARG A 314 6.59 29.01 -19.21
C ARG A 314 7.31 30.06 -18.36
N ASP A 315 6.57 30.87 -17.63
CA ASP A 315 7.12 31.90 -16.74
C ASP A 315 8.03 31.27 -15.67
N GLY A 316 7.63 30.13 -15.11
CA GLY A 316 8.44 29.36 -14.16
C GLY A 316 9.76 28.91 -14.77
N LEU A 317 9.74 28.37 -15.99
CA LEU A 317 10.95 27.93 -16.71
C LEU A 317 11.86 29.11 -17.08
N GLU A 318 11.29 30.22 -17.57
CA GLU A 318 12.03 31.44 -17.91
C GLU A 318 12.73 32.03 -16.68
N SER A 319 12.10 32.02 -15.50
CA SER A 319 12.71 32.52 -14.27
C SER A 319 14.02 31.84 -13.88
N PHE A 320 14.21 30.57 -14.25
CA PHE A 320 15.48 29.85 -14.01
C PHE A 320 16.59 30.23 -14.98
N SER A 321 16.25 30.80 -16.14
CA SER A 321 17.23 31.29 -17.12
C SER A 321 17.72 32.70 -16.81
N GLU A 322 16.94 33.50 -16.08
CA GLU A 322 17.26 34.88 -15.72
C GLU A 322 18.04 35.01 -14.40
N GLU A 323 18.04 33.97 -13.55
CA GLU A 323 18.69 33.96 -12.23
C GLU A 323 20.05 33.22 -12.18
N VAL A 324 20.64 32.81 -13.32
CA VAL A 324 21.96 32.15 -13.42
C VAL A 324 23.04 33.08 -13.96
#